data_AF-A0A223MA73-F1
#
_entry.id   AF-A0A223MA73-F1
#
_cell.length_a   1.000
_cell.length_b   1.000
_cell.length_c   1.000
_cell.angle_alpha   90.00
_cell.angle_beta   90.00
_cell.angle_gamma   90.00
#
_symmetry.space_group_name_H-M   'P 1'
#
loop_
_entity.id
_entity.type
_entity.pdbx_description
1 polymer ?
#
loop_
_entity_poly.entity_id
_entity_poly.type
_entity_poly.pdbx_seq_one_letter_code
_entity_poly.pdbx_strand_id
1 'polypeptide(L)'
;MKKIKKLLILNTFFPISLLSLVSCKSALEKNRQDFDFGVATPTVNTLNYIKNNSAHDILNSLVESFVKPGPSASKSYGAKLNLPGISFELYKTSLPSSSGNEIMENPALISTAASSYQISDFGMTAGVVSPSNGGGKSFIGIQNESQSIVSTTIFLNQGASKWSNKQPVVAQNFIDYILYVLNINVASPNLVKTLSLNIKNAQQINSLQQDYVSKFGSPYRNPFGQKSYKKDAKTGKVSLDFDQKVFQSQNKGDQDFVDQFQKLASGFGMYTGQIFEQMTNKEVVELVQANLSLNPDFNYKSKEIYVIENGKKTTIKLTRNPFLDPSQVFDGPNLVPRYDFLPGDEYGLRIQFEDSGAKKFINLYQQIIRPESLRPINREFVEINAGGIDNFGTDLSKFMTNGPFDITEINWGSQGSMILEKNQSYYSADKTIPSKIKIFFAEQPELLSSLFLDGYIAKTKIPTTFQSKFWSENKTRQYMQKLTGYGTIGIQLNLDNVKKDSPDYKIQILEEQFYMGLIGLIFWIYTALIILLSKLLGQILTGF
;
A
#
# COMPACT_ATOMS: atom_id res chain seq x y z
N MET A 1 -31.44 82.74 -1.30
CA MET A 1 -31.92 83.24 0.01
C MET A 1 -31.20 82.48 1.13
N LYS A 2 -30.50 83.22 2.03
CA LYS A 2 -29.89 82.85 3.33
C LYS A 2 -28.86 81.70 3.36
N LYS A 3 -27.69 81.78 4.01
CA LYS A 3 -26.78 82.84 4.50
C LYS A 3 -25.53 82.08 4.97
N ILE A 4 -24.35 82.49 4.51
CA ILE A 4 -23.04 82.02 4.98
C ILE A 4 -22.75 82.61 6.37
N LYS A 5 -22.15 81.83 7.28
CA LYS A 5 -21.25 82.37 8.32
C LYS A 5 -19.99 81.50 8.44
N LYS A 6 -18.86 82.19 8.31
CA LYS A 6 -17.48 81.80 8.64
C LYS A 6 -17.37 81.39 10.13
N LEU A 7 -16.37 80.58 10.50
CA LEU A 7 -15.06 81.07 11.03
C LEU A 7 -14.29 80.02 11.89
N LEU A 8 -12.99 79.86 11.54
CA LEU A 8 -11.77 79.53 12.31
C LEU A 8 -11.61 78.32 13.28
N ILE A 9 -10.65 77.45 12.92
CA ILE A 9 -9.38 77.11 13.59
C ILE A 9 -9.32 77.15 15.14
N LEU A 10 -9.04 76.00 15.80
CA LEU A 10 -7.85 75.77 16.66
C LEU A 10 -7.75 74.31 17.17
N ASN A 11 -6.50 73.84 17.28
CA ASN A 11 -6.03 72.59 17.85
C ASN A 11 -6.59 72.22 19.23
N THR A 12 -6.89 70.93 19.43
CA THR A 12 -6.61 70.21 20.68
C THR A 12 -6.36 68.73 20.42
N PHE A 13 -5.14 68.30 20.76
CA PHE A 13 -4.77 66.92 21.10
C PHE A 13 -5.78 66.26 22.04
N PHE A 14 -6.04 64.96 21.86
CA PHE A 14 -6.23 63.89 22.88
C PHE A 14 -6.98 62.69 22.25
N PRO A 15 -6.80 61.45 22.77
CA PRO A 15 -5.65 60.59 22.63
C PRO A 15 -5.98 59.36 21.75
N ILE A 16 -4.95 58.75 21.17
CA ILE A 16 -5.04 57.40 20.60
C ILE A 16 -5.33 56.46 21.78
N SER A 17 -6.57 55.98 21.85
CA SER A 17 -6.95 54.90 22.75
C SER A 17 -6.21 53.61 22.32
N LEU A 18 -5.05 53.39 22.96
CA LEU A 18 -4.60 52.05 23.27
C LEU A 18 -5.73 51.33 24.00
N LEU A 19 -6.20 50.21 23.45
CA LEU A 19 -6.58 48.96 24.13
C LEU A 19 -7.63 48.20 23.30
N SER A 20 -7.15 47.51 22.29
CA SER A 20 -7.58 46.14 22.05
C SER A 20 -6.35 45.33 21.63
N LEU A 21 -5.44 45.13 22.60
CA LEU A 21 -4.51 44.00 22.59
C LEU A 21 -5.37 42.74 22.75
N VAL A 22 -6.09 42.36 21.70
CA VAL A 22 -6.46 40.96 21.53
C VAL A 22 -5.13 40.25 21.37
N SER A 23 -4.75 39.52 22.40
CA SER A 23 -3.63 38.58 22.38
C SER A 23 -3.73 37.76 21.09
N CYS A 24 -2.91 38.12 20.09
CA CYS A 24 -2.51 37.20 19.06
C CYS A 24 -1.73 36.11 19.77
N LYS A 25 -2.42 35.09 20.28
CA LYS A 25 -1.85 33.74 20.22
C LYS A 25 -1.31 33.62 18.81
N SER A 26 -0.01 33.39 18.67
CA SER A 26 0.58 33.22 17.36
C SER A 26 -0.28 32.21 16.58
N ALA A 27 -0.47 32.37 15.26
CA ALA A 27 -1.23 31.40 14.48
C ALA A 27 -0.75 29.96 14.78
N LEU A 28 0.55 29.81 15.05
CA LEU A 28 1.19 28.62 15.59
C LEU A 28 0.58 28.08 16.91
N GLU A 29 0.38 28.93 17.93
CA GLU A 29 -0.27 28.55 19.19
C GLU A 29 -1.74 28.21 19.03
N LYS A 30 -2.46 28.89 18.13
CA LYS A 30 -3.85 28.54 17.81
C LYS A 30 -3.92 27.20 17.08
N ASN A 31 -3.06 26.97 16.10
CA ASN A 31 -2.99 25.73 15.34
C ASN A 31 -2.61 24.52 16.20
N ARG A 32 -1.67 24.70 17.13
CA ARG A 32 -1.28 23.67 18.12
C ARG A 32 -2.41 23.30 19.09
N GLN A 33 -3.45 24.13 19.22
CA GLN A 33 -4.63 23.79 20.00
C GLN A 33 -5.64 22.92 19.21
N ASP A 34 -5.58 22.94 17.88
CA ASP A 34 -6.54 22.25 17.01
C ASP A 34 -6.02 20.89 16.49
N PHE A 35 -4.71 20.73 16.33
CA PHE A 35 -4.06 19.48 15.89
C PHE A 35 -2.60 19.40 16.36
N ASP A 36 -2.04 18.19 16.45
CA ASP A 36 -0.66 17.99 16.96
C ASP A 36 0.39 18.50 15.96
N PHE A 37 0.19 18.20 14.68
CA PHE A 37 0.93 18.76 13.57
C PHE A 37 0.13 18.65 12.28
N GLY A 38 0.53 19.42 11.27
CA GLY A 38 -0.01 19.29 9.92
C GLY A 38 1.01 18.74 8.93
N VAL A 39 0.50 18.19 7.84
CA VAL A 39 1.28 17.76 6.67
C VAL A 39 0.58 18.23 5.41
N ALA A 40 1.31 18.30 4.30
CA ALA A 40 0.73 18.57 3.00
C ALA A 40 0.90 17.38 2.07
N THR A 41 -0.08 17.18 1.20
CA THR A 41 -0.09 16.14 0.16
C THR A 41 -0.73 16.72 -1.10
N PRO A 42 -0.46 16.13 -2.28
CA PRO A 42 -1.24 16.38 -3.48
C PRO A 42 -2.75 16.28 -3.27
N THR A 43 -3.50 16.86 -4.20
CA THR A 43 -4.96 16.87 -4.09
C THR A 43 -5.51 15.46 -4.08
N VAL A 44 -6.20 15.09 -2.99
CA VAL A 44 -6.96 13.85 -2.91
C VAL A 44 -8.39 14.15 -3.32
N ASN A 45 -8.93 13.43 -4.30
CA ASN A 45 -10.32 13.57 -4.76
C ASN A 45 -11.16 12.30 -4.53
N THR A 46 -10.49 11.20 -4.17
CA THR A 46 -11.13 9.92 -3.85
C THR A 46 -10.18 9.11 -2.96
N LEU A 47 -10.76 8.28 -2.09
CA LEU A 47 -10.05 7.27 -1.30
C LEU A 47 -9.98 5.90 -2.02
N ASN A 48 -10.49 5.81 -3.25
CA ASN A 48 -10.45 4.58 -4.04
C ASN A 48 -9.02 4.25 -4.49
N TYR A 49 -8.28 3.56 -3.65
CA TYR A 49 -6.89 3.21 -3.89
C TYR A 49 -6.69 2.07 -4.90
N ILE A 50 -7.77 1.48 -5.43
CA ILE A 50 -7.70 0.52 -6.53
C ILE A 50 -7.79 1.23 -7.87
N LYS A 51 -8.67 2.23 -7.99
CA LYS A 51 -8.91 2.96 -9.24
C LYS A 51 -8.15 4.28 -9.35
N ASN A 52 -7.48 4.73 -8.28
CA ASN A 52 -6.76 6.00 -8.26
C ASN A 52 -5.52 5.93 -7.35
N ASN A 53 -4.49 6.71 -7.69
CA ASN A 53 -3.25 6.83 -6.93
C ASN A 53 -3.21 8.06 -6.01
N SER A 54 -4.21 8.96 -6.07
CA SER A 54 -4.20 10.24 -5.35
C SER A 54 -4.11 10.10 -3.83
N ALA A 55 -4.63 9.01 -3.27
CA ALA A 55 -4.60 8.78 -1.83
C ALA A 55 -3.30 8.09 -1.35
N HIS A 56 -2.42 7.65 -2.24
CA HIS A 56 -1.29 6.77 -1.88
C HIS A 56 -0.41 7.33 -0.74
N ASP A 57 -0.13 8.63 -0.74
CA ASP A 57 0.71 9.29 0.26
C ASP A 57 0.14 9.21 1.69
N ILE A 58 -1.18 9.14 1.82
CA ILE A 58 -1.88 9.12 3.11
C ILE A 58 -2.35 7.71 3.50
N LEU A 59 -2.37 6.76 2.56
CA LEU A 59 -2.95 5.45 2.77
C LEU A 59 -2.31 4.68 3.92
N ASN A 60 -1.01 4.78 4.16
CA ASN A 60 -0.39 4.05 5.28
C ASN A 60 -0.93 4.48 6.65
N SER A 61 -1.58 5.64 6.74
CA SER A 61 -2.25 6.13 7.95
C SER A 61 -3.68 5.59 8.10
N LEU A 62 -4.28 5.08 7.01
CA LEU A 62 -5.69 4.69 6.91
C LEU A 62 -5.86 3.18 6.68
N VAL A 63 -5.09 2.62 5.76
CA VAL A 63 -5.09 1.24 5.30
C VAL A 63 -3.67 0.67 5.31
N GLU A 64 -3.38 -0.17 6.30
CA GLU A 64 -2.08 -0.82 6.48
C GLU A 64 -1.88 -2.02 5.57
N SER A 65 -0.67 -2.09 4.99
CA SER A 65 -0.13 -3.28 4.33
C SER A 65 0.53 -4.22 5.37
N PHE A 66 1.25 -5.23 4.91
CA PHE A 66 1.99 -6.18 5.76
C PHE A 66 2.93 -5.45 6.72
N VAL A 67 3.68 -4.47 6.19
CA VAL A 67 4.61 -3.62 6.94
C VAL A 67 4.39 -2.17 6.58
N LYS A 68 4.90 -1.27 7.42
CA LYS A 68 4.87 0.17 7.20
C LYS A 68 6.23 0.80 7.50
N PRO A 69 6.58 1.94 6.88
CA PRO A 69 7.78 2.68 7.26
C PRO A 69 7.75 3.05 8.74
N GLY A 70 8.87 2.87 9.43
CA GLY A 70 8.98 3.17 10.85
C GLY A 70 10.43 3.22 11.31
N PRO A 71 10.71 3.75 12.52
CA PRO A 71 12.04 3.64 13.08
C PRO A 71 12.39 2.16 13.26
N SER A 72 13.64 1.81 13.01
CA SER A 72 14.11 0.45 13.23
C SER A 72 13.89 0.04 14.69
N ALA A 73 13.37 -1.16 14.90
CA ALA A 73 13.04 -1.69 16.21
C ALA A 73 14.27 -1.74 17.14
N SER A 74 15.46 -1.96 16.57
CA SER A 74 16.75 -2.02 17.29
C SER A 74 17.37 -0.65 17.58
N LYS A 75 16.86 0.45 17.01
CA LYS A 75 17.40 1.82 17.21
C LYS A 75 16.65 2.58 18.30
N SER A 76 17.28 3.61 18.86
CA SER A 76 16.86 4.33 20.08
C SER A 76 15.36 4.63 20.18
N TYR A 77 14.74 5.19 19.14
CA TYR A 77 13.30 5.48 19.15
C TYR A 77 12.43 4.22 19.03
N GLY A 78 12.81 3.25 18.20
CA GLY A 78 12.06 1.99 18.07
C GLY A 78 12.10 1.15 19.34
N ALA A 79 13.26 1.10 20.01
CA ALA A 79 13.42 0.42 21.29
C ALA A 79 12.59 1.08 22.41
N LYS A 80 12.56 2.43 22.46
CA LYS A 80 11.72 3.18 23.42
C LYS A 80 10.22 2.95 23.23
N LEU A 81 9.79 2.78 21.98
CA LEU A 81 8.40 2.49 21.62
C LEU A 81 8.06 1.00 21.67
N ASN A 82 9.02 0.14 22.05
CA ASN A 82 8.87 -1.31 22.06
C ASN A 82 8.29 -1.84 20.73
N LEU A 83 8.83 -1.35 19.61
CA LEU A 83 8.40 -1.78 18.28
C LEU A 83 8.76 -3.26 18.07
N PRO A 84 7.84 -4.04 17.48
CA PRO A 84 8.10 -5.46 17.25
C PRO A 84 9.19 -5.68 16.20
N GLY A 85 9.94 -6.77 16.39
CA GLY A 85 10.81 -7.36 15.38
C GLY A 85 10.00 -8.09 14.31
N ILE A 86 10.57 -8.14 13.12
CA ILE A 86 9.99 -8.79 11.94
C ILE A 86 11.13 -9.49 11.23
N SER A 87 11.00 -10.80 11.03
CA SER A 87 12.01 -11.62 10.36
C SER A 87 11.55 -12.08 8.98
N PHE A 88 12.51 -12.28 8.10
CA PHE A 88 12.35 -13.02 6.87
C PHE A 88 13.25 -14.24 6.92
N GLU A 89 12.66 -15.43 7.06
CA GLU A 89 13.37 -16.69 7.15
C GLU A 89 13.53 -17.33 5.78
N LEU A 90 14.70 -17.91 5.52
CA LEU A 90 14.95 -18.63 4.29
C LEU A 90 14.81 -20.13 4.49
N TYR A 91 14.13 -20.77 3.53
CA TYR A 91 14.01 -22.20 3.39
C TYR A 91 14.64 -22.59 2.06
N LYS A 92 15.24 -23.78 2.01
CA LYS A 92 15.87 -24.35 0.83
C LYS A 92 15.28 -25.70 0.52
N THR A 93 15.29 -26.08 -0.75
CA THR A 93 14.94 -27.42 -1.20
C THR A 93 16.20 -28.27 -1.36
N SER A 94 16.10 -29.59 -1.14
CA SER A 94 17.12 -30.55 -1.57
C SER A 94 16.94 -31.01 -3.02
N LEU A 95 15.86 -30.58 -3.69
CA LEU A 95 15.58 -30.89 -5.09
C LEU A 95 16.52 -30.05 -6.00
N PRO A 96 17.26 -30.67 -6.94
CA PRO A 96 18.10 -29.96 -7.91
C PRO A 96 17.23 -29.37 -9.04
N SER A 97 16.34 -28.45 -8.67
CA SER A 97 15.41 -27.79 -9.58
C SER A 97 15.40 -26.29 -9.36
N SER A 98 15.21 -25.57 -10.46
CA SER A 98 14.97 -24.12 -10.46
C SER A 98 13.48 -23.78 -10.54
N SER A 99 12.61 -24.74 -10.84
CA SER A 99 11.17 -24.55 -11.01
C SER A 99 10.46 -24.43 -9.66
N GLY A 100 9.69 -23.35 -9.49
CA GLY A 100 8.83 -23.19 -8.34
C GLY A 100 7.73 -24.23 -8.28
N ASN A 101 7.17 -24.66 -9.43
CA ASN A 101 6.12 -25.69 -9.44
C ASN A 101 6.62 -27.03 -8.90
N GLU A 102 7.74 -27.51 -9.43
CA GLU A 102 8.31 -28.80 -9.03
C GLU A 102 8.71 -28.80 -7.55
N ILE A 103 9.28 -27.70 -7.06
CA ILE A 103 9.61 -27.53 -5.64
C ILE A 103 8.36 -27.57 -4.76
N MET A 104 7.30 -26.86 -5.15
CA MET A 104 6.06 -26.78 -4.38
C MET A 104 5.22 -28.06 -4.43
N GLU A 105 5.40 -28.91 -5.45
CA GLU A 105 4.82 -30.26 -5.50
C GLU A 105 5.53 -31.25 -4.56
N ASN A 106 6.74 -30.91 -4.10
CA ASN A 106 7.56 -31.74 -3.21
C ASN A 106 7.90 -31.03 -1.88
N PRO A 107 6.90 -30.56 -1.10
CA PRO A 107 7.13 -29.75 0.10
C PRO A 107 7.91 -30.50 1.19
N ALA A 108 7.86 -31.84 1.22
CA ALA A 108 8.64 -32.66 2.16
C ALA A 108 10.17 -32.53 1.99
N LEU A 109 10.64 -32.03 0.84
CA LEU A 109 12.07 -31.81 0.56
C LEU A 109 12.54 -30.39 0.94
N ILE A 110 11.65 -29.55 1.47
CA ILE A 110 11.94 -28.18 1.87
C ILE A 110 12.31 -28.16 3.35
N SER A 111 13.42 -27.48 3.67
CA SER A 111 13.93 -27.36 5.04
C SER A 111 14.48 -25.96 5.30
N THR A 112 14.65 -25.60 6.57
CA THR A 112 15.22 -24.30 6.94
C THR A 112 16.66 -24.15 6.42
N ALA A 113 17.00 -22.96 5.91
CA ALA A 113 18.34 -22.62 5.44
C ALA A 113 19.22 -21.99 6.54
N ALA A 114 18.77 -22.00 7.80
CA ALA A 114 19.44 -21.40 8.97
C ALA A 114 19.80 -19.90 8.83
N SER A 115 19.27 -19.22 7.82
CA SER A 115 19.52 -17.82 7.52
C SER A 115 18.22 -17.03 7.59
N SER A 116 18.31 -15.81 8.11
CA SER A 116 17.18 -14.88 8.17
C SER A 116 17.64 -13.43 8.04
N TYR A 117 16.73 -12.57 7.61
CA TYR A 117 16.92 -11.12 7.58
C TYR A 117 15.98 -10.44 8.57
N GLN A 118 16.49 -9.48 9.34
CA GLN A 118 15.66 -8.64 10.20
C GLN A 118 15.06 -7.50 9.36
N ILE A 119 13.82 -7.67 8.91
CA ILE A 119 13.10 -6.67 8.11
C ILE A 119 12.97 -5.34 8.87
N SER A 120 12.87 -5.41 10.19
CA SER A 120 12.81 -4.22 11.04
C SER A 120 14.07 -3.33 10.98
N ASP A 121 15.23 -3.86 10.58
CA ASP A 121 16.46 -3.08 10.44
C ASP A 121 16.49 -2.22 9.16
N PHE A 122 15.61 -2.50 8.19
CA PHE A 122 15.49 -1.76 6.94
C PHE A 122 14.53 -0.56 7.03
N GLY A 123 14.22 -0.08 8.24
CA GLY A 123 13.33 1.07 8.47
C GLY A 123 11.85 0.73 8.29
N MET A 124 11.49 -0.51 8.61
CA MET A 124 10.12 -1.02 8.54
C MET A 124 9.65 -1.45 9.93
N THR A 125 8.35 -1.36 10.17
CA THR A 125 7.68 -1.91 11.35
C THR A 125 6.42 -2.66 10.92
N ALA A 126 5.82 -3.41 11.85
CA ALA A 126 4.70 -4.29 11.55
C ALA A 126 3.48 -3.44 11.22
N GLY A 127 2.85 -3.73 10.09
CA GLY A 127 1.44 -3.40 9.85
C GLY A 127 0.63 -4.62 10.22
N VAL A 128 0.01 -5.28 9.25
CA VAL A 128 -0.82 -6.47 9.52
C VAL A 128 -0.03 -7.78 9.68
N VAL A 129 1.29 -7.78 9.46
CA VAL A 129 2.14 -8.98 9.60
C VAL A 129 2.30 -9.39 11.07
N SER A 130 2.38 -10.69 11.33
CA SER A 130 2.73 -11.22 12.65
C SER A 130 4.14 -10.77 13.03
N PRO A 131 4.36 -10.26 14.25
CA PRO A 131 5.71 -10.02 14.75
C PRO A 131 6.46 -11.35 14.93
N SER A 132 7.79 -11.30 14.86
CA SER A 132 8.64 -12.50 15.07
C SER A 132 9.12 -12.68 16.51
N ASN A 133 8.85 -11.72 17.39
CA ASN A 133 9.12 -11.86 18.82
C ASN A 133 8.33 -13.06 19.39
N GLY A 134 8.98 -13.90 20.20
CA GLY A 134 8.32 -15.04 20.83
C GLY A 134 8.19 -16.29 19.95
N GLY A 135 8.94 -16.37 18.84
CA GLY A 135 8.99 -17.57 17.98
C GLY A 135 7.93 -17.59 16.87
N GLY A 136 7.17 -16.50 16.70
CA GLY A 136 6.30 -16.31 15.54
C GLY A 136 7.10 -16.14 14.26
N LYS A 137 6.50 -16.50 13.12
CA LYS A 137 7.08 -16.27 11.79
C LYS A 137 6.38 -15.07 11.15
N SER A 138 7.14 -14.15 10.53
CA SER A 138 6.56 -13.02 9.80
C SER A 138 6.54 -13.29 8.30
N PHE A 139 7.72 -13.56 7.74
CA PHE A 139 7.91 -13.87 6.34
C PHE A 139 8.81 -15.10 6.18
N ILE A 140 8.52 -15.89 5.16
CA ILE A 140 9.35 -17.01 4.72
C ILE A 140 9.60 -16.86 3.22
N GLY A 141 10.82 -17.15 2.77
CA GLY A 141 11.16 -17.34 1.36
C GLY A 141 11.65 -18.75 1.09
N ILE A 142 11.07 -19.41 0.09
CA ILE A 142 11.50 -20.73 -0.38
C ILE A 142 12.45 -20.53 -1.56
N GLN A 143 13.69 -20.98 -1.40
CA GLN A 143 14.74 -20.86 -2.40
C GLN A 143 14.88 -22.12 -3.25
N ASN A 144 15.12 -21.91 -4.54
CA ASN A 144 15.60 -22.94 -5.44
C ASN A 144 17.13 -23.15 -5.32
N GLU A 145 17.67 -24.08 -6.10
CA GLU A 145 19.11 -24.40 -6.09
C GLU A 145 20.00 -23.17 -6.40
N SER A 146 19.52 -22.25 -7.24
CA SER A 146 20.21 -20.99 -7.56
C SER A 146 20.05 -19.91 -6.49
N GLN A 147 19.53 -20.25 -5.31
CA GLN A 147 19.24 -19.33 -4.19
C GLN A 147 18.25 -18.20 -4.54
N SER A 148 17.50 -18.36 -5.64
CA SER A 148 16.40 -17.45 -5.99
C SER A 148 15.13 -17.90 -5.30
N ILE A 149 14.37 -16.96 -4.79
CA ILE A 149 13.13 -17.20 -4.06
C ILE A 149 12.02 -17.42 -5.08
N VAL A 150 11.47 -18.64 -5.10
CA VAL A 150 10.39 -19.07 -6.01
C VAL A 150 9.00 -18.85 -5.40
N SER A 151 8.93 -18.80 -4.07
CA SER A 151 7.70 -18.50 -3.35
C SER A 151 7.99 -17.83 -2.01
N THR A 152 7.07 -17.00 -1.53
CA THR A 152 7.14 -16.39 -0.21
C THR A 152 5.83 -16.57 0.54
N THR A 153 5.92 -16.95 1.81
CA THR A 153 4.78 -17.04 2.73
C THR A 153 4.84 -15.87 3.70
N ILE A 154 3.71 -15.21 3.90
CA ILE A 154 3.51 -14.06 4.77
C ILE A 154 2.48 -14.48 5.82
N PHE A 155 2.82 -14.36 7.10
CA PHE A 155 1.92 -14.67 8.20
C PHE A 155 1.39 -13.37 8.80
N LEU A 156 0.09 -13.23 8.83
CA LEU A 156 -0.62 -12.09 9.39
C LEU A 156 -0.75 -12.22 10.91
N ASN A 157 -1.03 -11.12 11.58
CA ASN A 157 -1.08 -11.00 13.04
C ASN A 157 -2.32 -11.60 13.71
N GLN A 158 -2.84 -12.71 13.17
CA GLN A 158 -3.88 -13.54 13.79
C GLN A 158 -5.13 -12.75 14.19
N GLY A 159 -5.53 -11.80 13.34
CA GLY A 159 -6.75 -10.98 13.53
C GLY A 159 -6.60 -9.82 14.53
N ALA A 160 -5.38 -9.51 14.97
CA ALA A 160 -5.14 -8.31 15.76
C ALA A 160 -5.47 -7.03 14.95
N SER A 161 -5.05 -6.99 13.68
CA SER A 161 -5.50 -5.97 12.74
C SER A 161 -6.95 -6.21 12.33
N LYS A 162 -7.78 -5.19 12.51
CA LYS A 162 -9.20 -5.23 12.20
C LYS A 162 -9.59 -4.03 11.34
N TRP A 163 -10.53 -4.27 10.45
CA TRP A 163 -11.23 -3.22 9.74
C TRP A 163 -12.12 -2.41 10.70
N SER A 164 -12.56 -1.22 10.27
CA SER A 164 -13.47 -0.35 11.04
C SER A 164 -14.78 -1.03 11.45
N ASN A 165 -15.26 -2.02 10.67
CA ASN A 165 -16.41 -2.87 11.02
C ASN A 165 -16.08 -4.05 11.97
N LYS A 166 -14.87 -4.08 12.53
CA LYS A 166 -14.34 -5.09 13.46
C LYS A 166 -14.04 -6.47 12.83
N GLN A 167 -14.24 -6.67 11.52
CA GLN A 167 -13.79 -7.88 10.85
C GLN A 167 -12.26 -7.94 10.83
N PRO A 168 -11.65 -9.12 11.03
CA PRO A 168 -10.20 -9.28 10.97
C PRO A 168 -9.69 -9.04 9.54
N VAL A 169 -8.44 -8.57 9.44
CA VAL A 169 -7.72 -8.54 8.16
C VAL A 169 -7.12 -9.92 7.92
N VAL A 170 -7.50 -10.54 6.81
CA VAL A 170 -7.11 -11.92 6.44
C VAL A 170 -6.39 -11.96 5.09
N ALA A 171 -5.73 -13.09 4.78
CA ALA A 171 -5.00 -13.29 3.53
C ALA A 171 -5.88 -13.06 2.30
N GLN A 172 -7.15 -13.48 2.35
CA GLN A 172 -8.12 -13.27 1.28
C GLN A 172 -8.28 -11.78 0.91
N ASN A 173 -8.15 -10.85 1.87
CA ASN A 173 -8.26 -9.40 1.57
C ASN A 173 -7.14 -8.91 0.64
N PHE A 174 -5.95 -9.52 0.70
CA PHE A 174 -4.84 -9.20 -0.21
C PHE A 174 -5.01 -9.87 -1.57
N ILE A 175 -5.54 -11.10 -1.59
CA ILE A 175 -5.89 -11.80 -2.83
C ILE A 175 -6.94 -10.96 -3.58
N ASP A 176 -8.05 -10.62 -2.92
CA ASP A 176 -9.14 -9.84 -3.52
C ASP A 176 -8.66 -8.49 -4.09
N TYR A 177 -7.75 -7.81 -3.40
CA TYR A 177 -7.14 -6.58 -3.93
C TYR A 177 -6.41 -6.82 -5.25
N ILE A 178 -5.58 -7.86 -5.34
CA ILE A 178 -4.86 -8.19 -6.57
C ILE A 178 -5.82 -8.58 -7.69
N LEU A 179 -6.87 -9.34 -7.37
CA LEU A 179 -7.89 -9.73 -8.35
C LEU A 179 -8.64 -8.50 -8.90
N TYR A 180 -8.98 -7.52 -8.06
CA TYR A 180 -9.53 -6.25 -8.54
C TYR A 180 -8.57 -5.49 -9.45
N VAL A 181 -7.28 -5.41 -9.08
CA VAL A 181 -6.28 -4.70 -9.90
C VAL A 181 -6.05 -5.38 -11.25
N LEU A 182 -6.05 -6.71 -11.29
CA LEU A 182 -5.86 -7.50 -12.51
C LEU A 182 -7.12 -7.59 -13.38
N ASN A 183 -8.30 -7.29 -12.84
CA ASN A 183 -9.55 -7.36 -13.58
C ASN A 183 -9.67 -6.17 -14.54
N ILE A 184 -9.70 -6.44 -15.85
CA ILE A 184 -9.77 -5.41 -16.89
C ILE A 184 -11.04 -4.55 -16.78
N ASN A 185 -12.13 -5.09 -16.21
CA ASN A 185 -13.37 -4.35 -15.97
C ASN A 185 -13.20 -3.20 -14.95
N VAL A 186 -12.17 -3.25 -14.11
CA VAL A 186 -11.87 -2.24 -13.09
C VAL A 186 -10.99 -1.11 -13.65
N ALA A 187 -10.17 -1.42 -14.66
CA ALA A 187 -9.21 -0.48 -15.27
C ALA A 187 -8.30 0.20 -14.22
N SER A 188 -7.67 -0.60 -13.34
CA SER A 188 -6.80 -0.08 -12.29
C SER A 188 -5.49 0.51 -12.84
N PRO A 189 -5.07 1.72 -12.40
CA PRO A 189 -3.75 2.27 -12.74
C PRO A 189 -2.59 1.47 -12.12
N ASN A 190 -2.88 0.58 -11.16
CA ASN A 190 -1.87 -0.26 -10.50
C ASN A 190 -1.53 -1.54 -11.29
N LEU A 191 -2.20 -1.80 -12.43
CA LEU A 191 -2.05 -3.04 -13.21
C LEU A 191 -0.59 -3.36 -13.55
N VAL A 192 0.14 -2.42 -14.17
CA VAL A 192 1.54 -2.65 -14.59
C VAL A 192 2.44 -2.95 -13.39
N LYS A 193 2.24 -2.24 -12.28
CA LYS A 193 2.98 -2.47 -11.03
C LYS A 193 2.69 -3.87 -10.47
N THR A 194 1.43 -4.30 -10.49
CA THR A 194 1.03 -5.65 -10.07
C THR A 194 1.58 -6.75 -10.98
N LEU A 195 1.57 -6.56 -12.30
CA LEU A 195 2.15 -7.53 -13.24
C LEU A 195 3.66 -7.68 -13.08
N SER A 196 4.37 -6.61 -12.69
CA SER A 196 5.82 -6.65 -12.40
C SER A 196 6.19 -7.52 -11.19
N LEU A 197 5.21 -7.88 -10.36
CA LEU A 197 5.40 -8.81 -9.25
C LEU A 197 5.69 -10.23 -9.75
N ASN A 198 5.38 -10.56 -11.00
CA ASN A 198 5.53 -11.89 -11.60
C ASN A 198 4.82 -12.99 -10.78
N ILE A 199 3.63 -12.69 -10.27
CA ILE A 199 2.76 -13.68 -9.62
C ILE A 199 2.36 -14.70 -10.68
N LYS A 200 2.45 -16.00 -10.34
CA LYS A 200 2.11 -17.10 -11.24
C LYS A 200 0.70 -16.91 -11.85
N ASN A 201 0.59 -17.11 -13.15
CA ASN A 201 -0.57 -16.94 -14.03
C ASN A 201 -1.09 -15.49 -14.19
N ALA A 202 -0.58 -14.49 -13.47
CA ALA A 202 -1.14 -13.13 -13.53
C ALA A 202 -1.02 -12.50 -14.93
N GLN A 203 0.15 -12.65 -15.57
CA GLN A 203 0.38 -12.14 -16.94
C GLN A 203 -0.50 -12.86 -17.96
N GLN A 204 -0.58 -14.19 -17.88
CA GLN A 204 -1.39 -15.00 -18.78
C GLN A 204 -2.88 -14.67 -18.68
N ILE A 205 -3.41 -14.47 -17.46
CA ILE A 205 -4.80 -14.06 -17.26
C ILE A 205 -5.05 -12.66 -17.84
N ASN A 206 -4.11 -11.72 -17.66
CA ASN A 206 -4.24 -10.39 -18.24
C ASN A 206 -4.24 -10.44 -19.78
N SER A 207 -3.33 -11.20 -20.39
CA SER A 207 -3.32 -11.41 -21.85
C SER A 207 -4.63 -12.06 -22.35
N LEU A 208 -5.14 -13.08 -21.65
CA LEU A 208 -6.38 -13.75 -22.02
C LEU A 208 -7.60 -12.79 -21.95
N GLN A 209 -7.63 -11.87 -20.98
CA GLN A 209 -8.65 -10.81 -20.93
C GLN A 209 -8.57 -9.88 -22.14
N GLN A 210 -7.36 -9.48 -22.57
CA GLN A 210 -7.15 -8.62 -23.73
C GLN A 210 -7.54 -9.34 -25.04
N ASP A 211 -7.17 -10.61 -25.18
CA ASP A 211 -7.55 -11.43 -26.33
C ASP A 211 -9.07 -11.63 -26.40
N TYR A 212 -9.72 -11.85 -25.26
CA TYR A 212 -11.18 -11.96 -25.16
C TYR A 212 -11.86 -10.66 -25.62
N VAL A 213 -11.42 -9.50 -25.12
CA VAL A 213 -11.93 -8.19 -25.55
C VAL A 213 -11.73 -7.98 -27.04
N SER A 214 -10.55 -8.33 -27.56
CA SER A 214 -10.23 -8.18 -28.99
C SER A 214 -11.14 -9.04 -29.88
N LYS A 215 -11.51 -10.24 -29.42
CA LYS A 215 -12.35 -11.18 -30.18
C LYS A 215 -13.86 -10.88 -30.07
N PHE A 216 -14.34 -10.49 -28.89
CA PHE A 216 -15.78 -10.37 -28.59
C PHE A 216 -16.26 -8.93 -28.38
N GLY A 217 -15.37 -7.94 -28.36
CA GLY A 217 -15.69 -6.51 -28.21
C GLY A 217 -16.09 -6.09 -26.80
N SER A 218 -16.18 -7.03 -25.85
CA SER A 218 -16.52 -6.77 -24.45
C SER A 218 -15.67 -7.61 -23.51
N PRO A 219 -15.28 -7.10 -22.34
CA PRO A 219 -14.53 -7.87 -21.36
C PRO A 219 -15.36 -9.01 -20.76
N TYR A 220 -14.71 -10.14 -20.47
CA TYR A 220 -15.33 -11.23 -19.72
C TYR A 220 -15.58 -10.76 -18.28
N ARG A 221 -16.81 -10.92 -17.78
CA ARG A 221 -17.22 -10.30 -16.50
C ARG A 221 -16.54 -10.86 -15.25
N ASN A 222 -16.17 -12.15 -15.25
CA ASN A 222 -15.66 -12.83 -14.04
C ASN A 222 -14.46 -13.74 -14.34
N PRO A 223 -13.30 -13.17 -14.74
CA PRO A 223 -12.13 -13.94 -15.18
C PRO A 223 -11.51 -14.80 -14.06
N PHE A 224 -11.83 -14.53 -12.80
CA PHE A 224 -11.29 -15.24 -11.63
C PHE A 224 -12.31 -16.19 -10.98
N GLY A 225 -13.54 -16.27 -11.49
CA GLY A 225 -14.58 -17.15 -10.93
C GLY A 225 -14.98 -16.81 -9.50
N GLN A 226 -14.86 -15.55 -9.10
CA GLN A 226 -15.22 -15.10 -7.76
C GLN A 226 -16.75 -15.15 -7.58
N LYS A 227 -17.21 -15.75 -6.48
CA LYS A 227 -18.62 -15.66 -6.04
C LYS A 227 -18.87 -14.29 -5.41
N SER A 228 -20.01 -13.67 -5.71
CA SER A 228 -20.44 -12.38 -5.15
C SER A 228 -21.00 -12.58 -3.75
N TYR A 229 -20.93 -11.53 -2.92
CA TYR A 229 -21.62 -11.51 -1.64
C TYR A 229 -23.12 -11.23 -1.83
N LYS A 230 -23.95 -11.85 -0.99
CA LYS A 230 -25.38 -11.57 -0.87
C LYS A 230 -25.75 -11.32 0.58
N LYS A 231 -26.68 -10.40 0.80
CA LYS A 231 -27.28 -10.14 2.12
C LYS A 231 -28.59 -10.91 2.21
N ASP A 232 -28.72 -11.78 3.21
CA ASP A 232 -29.95 -12.49 3.48
C ASP A 232 -31.03 -11.51 3.95
N ALA A 233 -32.18 -11.50 3.28
CA ALA A 233 -33.24 -10.52 3.51
C ALA A 233 -33.95 -10.69 4.88
N LYS A 234 -33.89 -11.89 5.48
CA LYS A 234 -34.58 -12.21 6.75
C LYS A 234 -33.70 -11.97 7.96
N THR A 235 -32.44 -12.37 7.86
CA THR A 235 -31.46 -12.34 8.97
C THR A 235 -30.52 -11.13 8.89
N GLY A 236 -30.41 -10.50 7.73
CA GLY A 236 -29.45 -9.43 7.47
C GLY A 236 -28.00 -9.91 7.39
N LYS A 237 -27.74 -11.22 7.53
CA LYS A 237 -26.39 -11.81 7.46
C LYS A 237 -25.86 -11.73 6.03
N VAL A 238 -24.59 -11.36 5.89
CA VAL A 238 -23.89 -11.33 4.62
C VAL A 238 -23.09 -12.63 4.47
N SER A 239 -23.13 -13.22 3.28
CA SER A 239 -22.34 -14.41 2.93
C SER A 239 -22.11 -14.47 1.42
N LEU A 240 -21.17 -15.30 0.97
CA LEU A 240 -21.02 -15.60 -0.45
C LEU A 240 -22.29 -16.26 -1.02
N ASP A 241 -22.57 -15.97 -2.29
CA ASP A 241 -23.61 -16.64 -3.06
C ASP A 241 -23.10 -17.99 -3.58
N PHE A 242 -23.24 -19.02 -2.75
CA PHE A 242 -22.82 -20.37 -3.11
C PHE A 242 -23.60 -20.96 -4.30
N ASP A 243 -24.80 -20.44 -4.59
CA ASP A 243 -25.64 -20.87 -5.71
C ASP A 243 -25.21 -20.23 -7.04
N GLN A 244 -24.40 -19.17 -6.99
CA GLN A 244 -23.88 -18.52 -8.19
C GLN A 244 -23.02 -19.48 -9.00
N LYS A 245 -23.42 -19.66 -10.26
CA LYS A 245 -22.60 -20.31 -11.29
C LYS A 245 -21.50 -19.38 -11.75
N VAL A 246 -20.27 -19.86 -11.68
CA VAL A 246 -19.05 -19.16 -12.15
C VAL A 246 -18.59 -19.78 -13.47
N PHE A 247 -17.71 -19.08 -14.19
CA PHE A 247 -17.18 -19.53 -15.50
C PHE A 247 -18.28 -19.97 -16.48
N GLN A 248 -19.27 -19.10 -16.72
CA GLN A 248 -20.31 -19.35 -17.71
C GLN A 248 -19.96 -18.65 -19.03
N SER A 249 -20.32 -19.28 -20.15
CA SER A 249 -20.28 -18.65 -21.48
C SER A 249 -21.12 -17.37 -21.50
N GLN A 250 -20.56 -16.29 -22.04
CA GLN A 250 -21.21 -14.97 -22.13
C GLN A 250 -21.49 -14.59 -23.60
N ASN A 251 -20.73 -15.18 -24.53
CA ASN A 251 -20.84 -14.96 -25.96
C ASN A 251 -20.85 -16.29 -26.73
N LYS A 252 -21.50 -16.32 -27.89
CA LYS A 252 -21.50 -17.51 -28.74
C LYS A 252 -20.06 -17.85 -29.18
N GLY A 253 -19.59 -19.05 -28.86
CA GLY A 253 -18.25 -19.53 -29.26
C GLY A 253 -17.11 -19.10 -28.34
N ASP A 254 -17.39 -18.67 -27.11
CA ASP A 254 -16.38 -18.25 -26.13
C ASP A 254 -15.94 -19.34 -25.15
N GLN A 255 -16.47 -20.56 -25.26
CA GLN A 255 -16.26 -21.64 -24.29
C GLN A 255 -14.76 -21.95 -24.07
N ASP A 256 -13.96 -21.99 -25.15
CA ASP A 256 -12.52 -22.23 -25.05
C ASP A 256 -11.80 -21.16 -24.21
N PHE A 257 -12.27 -19.91 -24.24
CA PHE A 257 -11.73 -18.84 -23.38
C PHE A 257 -12.18 -19.02 -21.94
N VAL A 258 -13.44 -19.40 -21.72
CA VAL A 258 -14.00 -19.65 -20.38
C VAL A 258 -13.24 -20.78 -19.68
N ASP A 259 -12.96 -21.87 -20.40
CA ASP A 259 -12.21 -23.01 -19.87
C ASP A 259 -10.75 -22.62 -19.55
N GLN A 260 -10.15 -21.76 -20.37
CA GLN A 260 -8.82 -21.20 -20.10
C GLN A 260 -8.81 -20.27 -18.88
N PHE A 261 -9.81 -19.41 -18.71
CA PHE A 261 -9.96 -18.58 -17.50
C PHE A 261 -10.06 -19.46 -16.27
N GLN A 262 -10.90 -20.50 -16.30
CA GLN A 262 -11.05 -21.43 -15.19
C GLN A 262 -9.74 -22.13 -14.85
N LYS A 263 -9.03 -22.64 -15.85
CA LYS A 263 -7.73 -23.31 -15.67
C LYS A 263 -6.70 -22.37 -15.05
N LEU A 264 -6.54 -21.16 -15.61
CA LEU A 264 -5.55 -20.20 -15.12
C LEU A 264 -5.88 -19.68 -13.71
N ALA A 265 -7.15 -19.37 -13.45
CA ALA A 265 -7.61 -18.92 -12.13
C ALA A 265 -7.39 -19.98 -11.05
N SER A 266 -7.62 -21.26 -11.36
CA SER A 266 -7.39 -22.37 -10.43
C SER A 266 -5.93 -22.56 -10.02
N GLY A 267 -4.99 -22.10 -10.85
CA GLY A 267 -3.55 -22.13 -10.61
C GLY A 267 -2.94 -20.76 -10.28
N PHE A 268 -3.77 -19.77 -9.94
CA PHE A 268 -3.32 -18.42 -9.66
C PHE A 268 -2.36 -18.40 -8.46
N GLY A 269 -1.23 -17.71 -8.61
CA GLY A 269 -0.09 -17.77 -7.70
C GLY A 269 -0.26 -17.15 -6.32
N MET A 270 -1.48 -16.98 -5.80
CA MET A 270 -1.72 -16.50 -4.44
C MET A 270 -2.62 -17.48 -3.69
N TYR A 271 -2.17 -17.91 -2.53
CA TYR A 271 -2.80 -18.98 -1.77
C TYR A 271 -2.96 -18.62 -0.29
N THR A 272 -3.95 -19.24 0.36
CA THR A 272 -4.19 -19.15 1.81
C THR A 272 -4.33 -20.53 2.43
N GLY A 273 -4.31 -20.62 3.76
CA GLY A 273 -4.53 -21.85 4.50
C GLY A 273 -5.99 -22.07 4.90
N GLN A 274 -6.88 -21.10 4.64
CA GLN A 274 -8.31 -21.26 4.90
C GLN A 274 -8.90 -22.33 3.99
N ILE A 275 -9.42 -23.41 4.57
CA ILE A 275 -9.85 -24.59 3.81
C ILE A 275 -11.21 -24.37 3.14
N PHE A 276 -12.15 -23.74 3.86
CA PHE A 276 -13.53 -23.56 3.42
C PHE A 276 -13.93 -22.09 3.39
N GLU A 277 -14.74 -21.70 2.39
CA GLU A 277 -15.15 -20.31 2.21
C GLU A 277 -16.17 -19.83 3.26
N GLN A 278 -16.90 -20.75 3.89
CA GLN A 278 -18.00 -20.42 4.80
C GLN A 278 -17.56 -19.96 6.20
N MET A 279 -16.38 -20.40 6.64
CA MET A 279 -15.96 -20.30 8.04
C MET A 279 -14.43 -20.46 8.14
N THR A 280 -13.87 -19.93 9.22
CA THR A 280 -12.45 -20.06 9.56
C THR A 280 -12.11 -21.51 9.90
N ASN A 281 -10.83 -21.90 9.78
CA ASN A 281 -10.41 -23.26 10.12
C ASN A 281 -10.71 -23.58 11.60
N LYS A 282 -10.59 -22.58 12.49
CA LYS A 282 -10.91 -22.71 13.90
C LYS A 282 -12.38 -23.04 14.14
N GLU A 283 -13.30 -22.31 13.51
CA GLU A 283 -14.75 -22.56 13.62
C GLU A 283 -15.13 -23.96 13.15
N VAL A 284 -14.50 -24.45 12.06
CA VAL A 284 -14.69 -25.83 11.57
C VAL A 284 -14.31 -26.83 12.65
N VAL A 285 -13.11 -26.69 13.23
CA VAL A 285 -12.59 -27.60 14.26
C VAL A 285 -13.50 -27.59 15.49
N GLU A 286 -13.89 -26.41 15.98
CA GLU A 286 -14.80 -26.28 17.12
C GLU A 286 -16.14 -26.97 16.86
N LEU A 287 -16.70 -26.79 15.66
CA LEU A 287 -17.97 -27.39 15.27
C LEU A 287 -17.89 -28.92 15.14
N VAL A 288 -16.82 -29.42 14.53
CA VAL A 288 -16.58 -30.87 14.36
C VAL A 288 -16.34 -31.53 15.71
N GLN A 289 -15.54 -30.91 16.59
CA GLN A 289 -15.28 -31.46 17.92
C GLN A 289 -16.56 -31.51 18.78
N ALA A 290 -17.40 -30.48 18.70
CA ALA A 290 -18.71 -30.48 19.37
C ALA A 290 -19.66 -31.58 18.84
N ASN A 291 -19.43 -32.09 17.63
CA ASN A 291 -20.26 -33.09 16.95
C ASN A 291 -19.44 -34.31 16.49
N LEU A 292 -18.39 -34.68 17.21
CA LEU A 292 -17.39 -35.66 16.73
C LEU A 292 -18.01 -37.02 16.41
N SER A 293 -18.98 -37.46 17.21
CA SER A 293 -19.71 -38.72 17.00
C SER A 293 -20.48 -38.76 15.67
N LEU A 294 -20.85 -37.59 15.13
CA LEU A 294 -21.53 -37.47 13.84
C LEU A 294 -20.55 -37.33 12.66
N ASN A 295 -19.28 -37.04 12.94
CA ASN A 295 -18.27 -36.70 11.94
C ASN A 295 -16.93 -37.46 12.19
N PRO A 296 -16.94 -38.80 12.36
CA PRO A 296 -15.74 -39.55 12.74
C PRO A 296 -14.62 -39.50 11.70
N ASP A 297 -14.98 -39.40 10.41
CA ASP A 297 -14.03 -39.40 9.28
C ASP A 297 -13.72 -37.99 8.76
N PHE A 298 -14.06 -36.95 9.52
CA PHE A 298 -13.89 -35.57 9.08
C PHE A 298 -12.43 -35.22 8.82
N ASN A 299 -12.17 -34.56 7.69
CA ASN A 299 -10.88 -34.02 7.31
C ASN A 299 -11.03 -32.85 6.34
N TYR A 300 -9.93 -32.23 5.92
CA TYR A 300 -9.94 -31.06 5.03
C TYR A 300 -10.53 -31.31 3.62
N LYS A 301 -10.75 -32.56 3.21
CA LYS A 301 -11.42 -32.94 1.95
C LYS A 301 -12.92 -33.20 2.13
N SER A 302 -13.43 -33.16 3.36
CA SER A 302 -14.87 -33.32 3.63
C SER A 302 -15.69 -32.25 2.93
N LYS A 303 -16.89 -32.62 2.48
CA LYS A 303 -17.83 -31.74 1.77
C LYS A 303 -18.99 -31.27 2.65
N GLU A 304 -19.07 -31.78 3.87
CA GLU A 304 -20.18 -31.56 4.77
C GLU A 304 -19.76 -31.76 6.23
N ILE A 305 -20.49 -31.09 7.12
CA ILE A 305 -20.45 -31.30 8.57
C ILE A 305 -21.87 -31.59 9.03
N TYR A 306 -22.02 -32.63 9.84
CA TYR A 306 -23.27 -32.97 10.49
C TYR A 306 -23.33 -32.37 11.89
N VAL A 307 -24.39 -31.62 12.18
CA VAL A 307 -24.58 -30.94 13.47
C VAL A 307 -25.96 -31.26 14.06
N ILE A 308 -26.11 -31.13 15.38
CA ILE A 308 -27.42 -31.15 16.02
C ILE A 308 -27.88 -29.71 16.26
N GLU A 309 -28.94 -29.30 15.57
CA GLU A 309 -29.60 -28.01 15.80
C GLU A 309 -31.04 -28.28 16.24
N ASN A 310 -31.43 -27.72 17.40
CA ASN A 310 -32.78 -27.89 17.97
C ASN A 310 -33.22 -29.38 18.09
N GLY A 311 -32.28 -30.26 18.46
CA GLY A 311 -32.54 -31.70 18.61
C GLY A 311 -32.69 -32.47 17.28
N LYS A 312 -32.45 -31.83 16.13
CA LYS A 312 -32.47 -32.48 14.81
C LYS A 312 -31.09 -32.45 14.16
N LYS A 313 -30.76 -33.53 13.44
CA LYS A 313 -29.56 -33.61 12.61
C LYS A 313 -29.72 -32.68 11.39
N THR A 314 -28.84 -31.70 11.29
CA THR A 314 -28.73 -30.77 10.17
C THR A 314 -27.38 -30.97 9.47
N THR A 315 -27.32 -30.68 8.17
CA THR A 315 -26.10 -30.78 7.37
C THR A 315 -25.67 -29.40 6.91
N ILE A 316 -24.41 -29.03 7.20
CA ILE A 316 -23.76 -27.84 6.67
C ILE A 316 -22.92 -28.25 5.47
N LYS A 317 -23.21 -27.70 4.30
CA LYS A 317 -22.40 -27.93 3.09
C LYS A 317 -21.13 -27.08 3.15
N LEU A 318 -20.00 -27.69 2.81
CA LEU A 318 -18.70 -27.05 2.77
C LEU A 318 -18.27 -26.80 1.31
N THR A 319 -17.77 -25.60 1.05
CA THR A 319 -17.20 -25.21 -0.25
C THR A 319 -15.72 -24.93 -0.05
N ARG A 320 -14.88 -25.66 -0.76
CA ARG A 320 -13.43 -25.50 -0.69
C ARG A 320 -13.04 -24.13 -1.20
N ASN A 321 -12.16 -23.44 -0.46
CA ASN A 321 -11.61 -22.18 -0.90
C ASN A 321 -10.80 -22.39 -2.20
N PRO A 322 -11.10 -21.68 -3.30
CA PRO A 322 -10.36 -21.81 -4.56
C PRO A 322 -8.88 -21.40 -4.44
N PHE A 323 -8.52 -20.63 -3.42
CA PHE A 323 -7.16 -20.21 -3.12
C PHE A 323 -6.51 -21.04 -2.00
N LEU A 324 -7.10 -22.16 -1.58
CA LEU A 324 -6.44 -23.05 -0.63
C LEU A 324 -5.10 -23.53 -1.22
N ASP A 325 -4.02 -23.39 -0.45
CA ASP A 325 -2.69 -23.81 -0.88
C ASP A 325 -2.67 -25.30 -1.26
N PRO A 326 -2.41 -25.66 -2.54
CA PRO A 326 -2.41 -27.05 -2.98
C PRO A 326 -1.27 -27.87 -2.38
N SER A 327 -0.20 -27.21 -1.92
CA SER A 327 0.97 -27.85 -1.32
C SER A 327 0.81 -28.13 0.17
N GLN A 328 -0.17 -27.49 0.83
CA GLN A 328 -0.43 -27.72 2.25
C GLN A 328 -1.30 -28.97 2.46
N VAL A 329 -0.95 -29.74 3.50
CA VAL A 329 -1.72 -30.89 3.96
C VAL A 329 -2.17 -30.64 5.39
N PHE A 330 -3.39 -31.07 5.69
CA PHE A 330 -3.99 -30.94 7.02
C PHE A 330 -4.28 -32.31 7.61
N ASP A 331 -3.77 -32.56 8.80
CA ASP A 331 -3.83 -33.86 9.47
C ASP A 331 -5.00 -33.93 10.45
N GLY A 332 -5.83 -34.98 10.27
CA GLY A 332 -6.93 -35.33 11.16
C GLY A 332 -8.11 -34.33 11.20
N PRO A 333 -9.09 -34.57 12.10
CA PRO A 333 -10.26 -33.71 12.26
C PRO A 333 -9.94 -32.34 12.89
N ASN A 334 -8.75 -32.22 13.50
CA ASN A 334 -8.24 -30.97 14.07
C ASN A 334 -7.60 -30.05 13.03
N LEU A 335 -7.52 -30.49 11.77
CA LEU A 335 -6.98 -29.70 10.65
C LEU A 335 -5.58 -29.14 10.98
N VAL A 336 -4.70 -29.98 11.54
CA VAL A 336 -3.34 -29.54 11.91
C VAL A 336 -2.52 -29.37 10.62
N PRO A 337 -2.00 -28.17 10.30
CA PRO A 337 -1.19 -27.98 9.10
C PRO A 337 0.12 -28.74 9.23
N ARG A 338 0.49 -29.48 8.18
CA ARG A 338 1.68 -30.33 8.18
C ARG A 338 2.97 -29.53 7.98
N TYR A 339 2.94 -28.52 7.11
CA TYR A 339 4.11 -27.72 6.77
C TYR A 339 3.97 -26.33 7.39
N ASP A 340 4.85 -26.01 8.34
CA ASP A 340 4.86 -24.76 9.10
C ASP A 340 5.42 -23.56 8.31
N PHE A 341 5.94 -23.81 7.09
CA PHE A 341 6.39 -22.79 6.15
C PHE A 341 5.34 -22.44 5.08
N LEU A 342 4.22 -23.16 5.08
CA LEU A 342 3.06 -22.89 4.23
C LEU A 342 1.93 -22.31 5.09
N PRO A 343 0.97 -21.58 4.47
CA PRO A 343 -0.25 -21.14 5.15
C PRO A 343 -0.99 -22.30 5.82
N GLY A 344 -1.37 -22.14 7.08
CA GLY A 344 -2.16 -23.13 7.84
C GLY A 344 -3.60 -22.67 8.18
N ASP A 345 -3.90 -21.41 7.95
CA ASP A 345 -5.17 -20.77 8.29
C ASP A 345 -5.44 -19.56 7.37
N GLU A 346 -6.51 -18.83 7.63
CA GLU A 346 -6.88 -17.58 6.94
C GLU A 346 -5.87 -16.44 7.10
N TYR A 347 -4.92 -16.56 8.03
CA TYR A 347 -3.88 -15.57 8.32
C TYR A 347 -2.56 -15.87 7.61
N GLY A 348 -2.44 -16.99 6.89
CA GLY A 348 -1.31 -17.26 6.00
C GLY A 348 -1.61 -16.86 4.56
N LEU A 349 -0.70 -16.11 3.93
CA LEU A 349 -0.70 -15.79 2.50
C LEU A 349 0.58 -16.30 1.85
N ARG A 350 0.48 -17.19 0.86
CA ARG A 350 1.62 -17.56 0.01
C ARG A 350 1.50 -16.91 -1.35
N ILE A 351 2.59 -16.33 -1.82
CA ILE A 351 2.75 -15.83 -3.19
C ILE A 351 3.77 -16.73 -3.88
N GLN A 352 3.38 -17.32 -5.01
CA GLN A 352 4.23 -18.08 -5.90
C GLN A 352 4.53 -17.24 -7.13
N PHE A 353 5.81 -17.20 -7.52
CA PHE A 353 6.25 -16.50 -8.71
C PHE A 353 6.26 -17.42 -9.92
N GLU A 354 6.22 -16.82 -11.11
CA GLU A 354 6.59 -17.51 -12.34
C GLU A 354 8.03 -18.04 -12.24
N ASP A 355 8.33 -19.17 -12.89
CA ASP A 355 9.67 -19.75 -12.87
C ASP A 355 10.73 -18.79 -13.45
N SER A 356 10.36 -18.03 -14.50
CA SER A 356 11.17 -16.94 -15.06
C SER A 356 11.24 -15.70 -14.17
N GLY A 357 10.36 -15.60 -13.17
CA GLY A 357 10.16 -14.46 -12.29
C GLY A 357 10.68 -14.65 -10.87
N ALA A 358 11.39 -15.74 -10.57
CA ALA A 358 12.00 -16.01 -9.26
C ALA A 358 12.92 -14.85 -8.82
N LYS A 359 12.87 -14.49 -7.53
CA LYS A 359 13.42 -13.22 -7.04
C LYS A 359 14.61 -13.42 -6.12
N LYS A 360 15.64 -12.59 -6.26
CA LYS A 360 16.61 -12.39 -5.17
C LYS A 360 15.95 -11.61 -4.02
N PHE A 361 16.45 -11.80 -2.80
CA PHE A 361 15.88 -11.19 -1.60
C PHE A 361 15.70 -9.67 -1.75
N ILE A 362 16.68 -8.92 -2.27
CA ILE A 362 16.57 -7.47 -2.41
C ILE A 362 15.41 -7.04 -3.34
N ASN A 363 15.19 -7.77 -4.43
CA ASN A 363 14.08 -7.50 -5.35
C ASN A 363 12.74 -7.84 -4.70
N LEU A 364 12.67 -8.97 -4.00
CA LEU A 364 11.48 -9.35 -3.23
C LEU A 364 11.18 -8.34 -2.12
N TYR A 365 12.20 -7.86 -1.42
CA TYR A 365 12.05 -6.83 -0.40
C TYR A 365 11.46 -5.55 -0.99
N GLN A 366 11.97 -5.08 -2.13
CA GLN A 366 11.47 -3.86 -2.78
C GLN A 366 10.06 -4.02 -3.35
N GLN A 367 9.73 -5.21 -3.90
CA GLN A 367 8.49 -5.43 -4.66
C GLN A 367 7.34 -6.02 -3.84
N ILE A 368 7.62 -6.80 -2.78
CA ILE A 368 6.61 -7.57 -2.02
C ILE A 368 6.57 -7.19 -0.54
N ILE A 369 7.73 -6.94 0.10
CA ILE A 369 7.76 -6.58 1.53
C ILE A 369 7.58 -5.06 1.74
N ARG A 370 8.33 -4.22 1.04
CA ARG A 370 8.23 -2.76 1.09
C ARG A 370 7.20 -2.12 0.12
N PRO A 371 6.34 -2.83 -0.65
CA PRO A 371 5.54 -2.15 -1.64
C PRO A 371 4.38 -1.42 -0.98
N GLU A 372 4.19 -0.18 -1.39
CA GLU A 372 2.94 0.54 -1.19
C GLU A 372 1.79 -0.03 -2.04
N SER A 373 2.07 -0.99 -2.94
CA SER A 373 1.10 -1.54 -3.90
C SER A 373 0.41 -2.83 -3.49
N LEU A 374 0.85 -3.55 -2.46
CA LEU A 374 0.09 -4.69 -1.95
C LEU A 374 -0.66 -4.24 -0.72
N ARG A 375 -1.95 -3.96 -0.88
CA ARG A 375 -2.84 -3.52 0.21
C ARG A 375 -3.99 -4.49 0.36
N PRO A 376 -4.54 -4.65 1.56
CA PRO A 376 -5.75 -5.44 1.72
C PRO A 376 -6.96 -4.63 1.23
N ILE A 377 -8.04 -5.31 0.86
CA ILE A 377 -9.37 -4.72 0.69
C ILE A 377 -10.43 -5.63 1.26
N ASN A 378 -11.45 -5.04 1.89
CA ASN A 378 -12.63 -5.77 2.33
C ASN A 378 -13.64 -5.86 1.18
N ARG A 379 -13.60 -6.97 0.42
CA ARG A 379 -14.48 -7.19 -0.74
C ARG A 379 -15.95 -7.26 -0.36
N GLU A 380 -16.29 -7.84 0.78
CA GLU A 380 -17.66 -7.89 1.28
C GLU A 380 -18.25 -6.48 1.41
N PHE A 381 -17.51 -5.57 2.05
CA PHE A 381 -17.92 -4.17 2.17
C PHE A 381 -18.00 -3.47 0.81
N VAL A 382 -17.04 -3.70 -0.08
CA VAL A 382 -17.05 -3.09 -1.43
C VAL A 382 -18.31 -3.49 -2.18
N GLU A 383 -18.68 -4.77 -2.16
CA GLU A 383 -19.85 -5.26 -2.91
C GLU A 383 -21.17 -4.87 -2.25
N ILE A 384 -21.27 -4.95 -0.92
CA ILE A 384 -22.54 -4.79 -0.19
C ILE A 384 -22.79 -3.36 0.28
N ASN A 385 -21.79 -2.72 0.86
CA ASN A 385 -21.95 -1.41 1.51
C ASN A 385 -21.57 -0.26 0.59
N ALA A 386 -20.46 -0.38 -0.13
CA ALA A 386 -20.05 0.65 -1.08
C ALA A 386 -20.90 0.61 -2.37
N GLY A 387 -21.48 -0.55 -2.71
CA GLY A 387 -22.27 -0.73 -3.93
C GLY A 387 -21.40 -0.92 -5.18
N GLY A 388 -20.28 -1.62 -5.04
CA GLY A 388 -19.33 -1.94 -6.10
C GLY A 388 -18.05 -1.11 -6.07
N ILE A 389 -17.06 -1.58 -6.83
CA ILE A 389 -15.71 -1.00 -6.86
C ILE A 389 -15.67 0.44 -7.37
N ASP A 390 -16.62 0.84 -8.22
CA ASP A 390 -16.70 2.21 -8.75
C ASP A 390 -17.14 3.21 -7.68
N ASN A 391 -17.89 2.75 -6.68
CA ASN A 391 -18.41 3.58 -5.60
C ASN A 391 -17.50 3.56 -4.36
N PHE A 392 -16.63 2.56 -4.24
CA PHE A 392 -15.67 2.46 -3.14
C PHE A 392 -14.82 3.73 -3.04
N GLY A 393 -14.69 4.29 -1.83
CA GLY A 393 -13.86 5.47 -1.56
C GLY A 393 -14.34 6.78 -2.22
N THR A 394 -15.56 6.84 -2.74
CA THR A 394 -16.15 8.09 -3.27
C THR A 394 -16.60 9.05 -2.16
N ASP A 395 -16.92 8.52 -0.98
CA ASP A 395 -17.21 9.25 0.25
C ASP A 395 -16.80 8.41 1.48
N LEU A 396 -16.85 9.01 2.68
CA LEU A 396 -16.43 8.34 3.92
C LEU A 396 -17.29 7.13 4.30
N SER A 397 -18.58 7.13 3.95
CA SER A 397 -19.48 5.99 4.25
C SER A 397 -19.18 4.77 3.37
N LYS A 398 -18.49 4.98 2.25
CA LYS A 398 -18.08 3.95 1.29
C LYS A 398 -16.58 3.63 1.36
N PHE A 399 -15.96 3.90 2.50
CA PHE A 399 -14.55 3.61 2.75
C PHE A 399 -14.36 2.88 4.07
N MET A 400 -13.30 2.07 4.16
CA MET A 400 -12.92 1.37 5.39
C MET A 400 -11.45 1.62 5.71
N THR A 401 -11.18 1.74 7.00
CA THR A 401 -9.84 1.84 7.58
C THR A 401 -9.51 0.55 8.33
N ASN A 402 -8.23 0.18 8.36
CA ASN A 402 -7.67 -0.80 9.30
C ASN A 402 -6.40 -0.29 10.01
N GLY A 403 -6.08 0.99 9.79
CA GLY A 403 -4.84 1.61 10.24
C GLY A 403 -4.98 2.46 11.51
N PRO A 404 -3.93 3.23 11.83
CA PRO A 404 -3.81 3.96 13.09
C PRO A 404 -4.74 5.16 13.23
N PHE A 405 -5.33 5.65 12.12
CA PHE A 405 -6.19 6.82 12.14
C PHE A 405 -7.52 6.60 11.41
N ASP A 406 -8.55 7.25 11.94
CA ASP A 406 -9.85 7.42 11.30
C ASP A 406 -9.96 8.81 10.70
N ILE A 407 -10.75 8.96 9.63
CA ILE A 407 -11.03 10.26 9.02
C ILE A 407 -12.26 10.85 9.70
N THR A 408 -12.10 12.00 10.37
CA THR A 408 -13.22 12.69 11.02
C THR A 408 -13.80 13.81 10.17
N GLU A 409 -12.96 14.46 9.37
CA GLU A 409 -13.39 15.50 8.43
C GLU A 409 -12.62 15.39 7.12
N ILE A 410 -13.30 15.61 5.99
CA ILE A 410 -12.69 15.68 4.68
C ILE A 410 -13.37 16.76 3.83
N ASN A 411 -12.55 17.66 3.30
CA ASN A 411 -12.94 18.67 2.33
C ASN A 411 -12.16 18.38 1.06
N TRP A 412 -12.85 17.97 0.01
CA TRP A 412 -12.25 17.63 -1.28
C TRP A 412 -11.74 18.87 -2.04
N GLY A 413 -10.88 18.65 -3.03
CA GLY A 413 -10.41 19.67 -3.96
C GLY A 413 -9.06 20.30 -3.61
N SER A 414 -8.55 21.15 -4.51
CA SER A 414 -7.16 21.66 -4.49
C SER A 414 -6.81 22.63 -3.38
N GLN A 415 -7.79 23.05 -2.58
CA GLN A 415 -7.63 23.84 -1.34
C GLN A 415 -8.29 23.12 -0.16
N GLY A 416 -8.54 21.83 -0.32
CA GLY A 416 -9.17 20.97 0.65
C GLY A 416 -8.26 20.60 1.82
N SER A 417 -8.82 19.87 2.76
CA SER A 417 -8.07 19.31 3.89
C SER A 417 -8.76 18.09 4.46
N MET A 418 -8.01 17.28 5.19
CA MET A 418 -8.50 16.12 5.90
C MET A 418 -8.02 16.16 7.34
N ILE A 419 -8.89 15.78 8.28
CA ILE A 419 -8.55 15.61 9.68
C ILE A 419 -8.52 14.12 9.99
N LEU A 420 -7.39 13.68 10.53
CA LEU A 420 -7.18 12.32 11.00
C LEU A 420 -7.16 12.31 12.52
N GLU A 421 -7.93 11.43 13.14
CA GLU A 421 -7.90 11.21 14.59
C GLU A 421 -7.45 9.78 14.89
N LYS A 422 -6.66 9.63 15.96
CA LYS A 422 -6.08 8.35 16.36
C LYS A 422 -7.19 7.34 16.69
N ASN A 423 -7.15 6.21 16.00
CA ASN A 423 -8.03 5.08 16.29
C ASN A 423 -7.54 4.37 17.55
N GLN A 424 -8.24 4.56 18.67
CA GLN A 424 -7.88 3.95 19.95
C GLN A 424 -8.07 2.41 19.96
N SER A 425 -8.86 1.87 19.03
CA SER A 425 -9.06 0.41 18.87
C SER A 425 -8.00 -0.24 17.99
N TYR A 426 -7.10 0.54 17.38
CA TYR A 426 -6.03 0.01 16.55
C TYR A 426 -5.04 -0.79 17.41
N TYR A 427 -4.62 -1.97 16.93
CA TYR A 427 -3.85 -2.94 17.73
C TYR A 427 -2.50 -2.40 18.25
N SER A 428 -1.96 -1.37 17.58
CA SER A 428 -0.70 -0.70 17.93
C SER A 428 -0.93 0.80 18.22
N ALA A 429 -2.10 1.11 18.79
CA ALA A 429 -2.47 2.46 19.19
C ALA A 429 -1.54 3.00 20.29
N ASP A 430 -1.10 2.16 21.23
CA ASP A 430 -0.13 2.51 22.28
C ASP A 430 1.21 3.03 21.72
N LYS A 431 1.60 2.56 20.53
CA LYS A 431 2.84 2.94 19.82
C LYS A 431 2.63 4.07 18.81
N THR A 432 1.39 4.50 18.61
CA THR A 432 1.02 5.60 17.72
C THR A 432 1.02 6.91 18.51
N ILE A 433 2.01 7.77 18.27
CA ILE A 433 2.22 8.99 19.05
C ILE A 433 1.15 10.06 18.80
N PRO A 434 0.86 10.46 17.54
CA PRO A 434 -0.04 11.57 17.27
C PRO A 434 -1.48 11.20 17.60
N SER A 435 -2.21 12.12 18.20
CA SER A 435 -3.65 12.03 18.45
C SER A 435 -4.46 12.65 17.31
N LYS A 436 -4.01 13.79 16.75
CA LYS A 436 -4.74 14.53 15.72
C LYS A 436 -3.83 15.10 14.61
N ILE A 437 -4.10 14.58 13.43
CA ILE A 437 -3.62 14.82 12.06
C ILE A 437 -4.30 15.94 11.28
N LYS A 438 -3.67 17.06 10.87
CA LYS A 438 -4.24 17.87 9.77
C LYS A 438 -3.49 17.68 8.47
N ILE A 439 -4.17 17.24 7.43
CA ILE A 439 -3.61 17.06 6.09
C ILE A 439 -4.16 18.17 5.19
N PHE A 440 -3.27 19.00 4.65
CA PHE A 440 -3.60 20.06 3.70
C PHE A 440 -3.42 19.53 2.27
N PHE A 441 -4.39 19.79 1.40
CA PHE A 441 -4.26 19.49 -0.03
C PHE A 441 -3.61 20.69 -0.72
N ALA A 442 -2.30 20.60 -0.95
CA ALA A 442 -1.50 21.68 -1.50
C ALA A 442 -0.24 21.15 -2.18
N GLU A 443 0.06 21.66 -3.38
CA GLU A 443 1.21 21.22 -4.19
C GLU A 443 2.16 22.37 -4.56
N GLN A 444 1.67 23.62 -4.48
CA GLN A 444 2.44 24.80 -4.88
C GLN A 444 3.60 25.04 -3.91
N PRO A 445 4.87 24.96 -4.35
CA PRO A 445 6.04 25.06 -3.46
C PRO A 445 6.09 26.34 -2.63
N GLU A 446 5.62 27.46 -3.20
CA GLU A 446 5.57 28.74 -2.52
C GLU A 446 4.56 28.73 -1.37
N LEU A 447 3.35 28.21 -1.61
CA LEU A 447 2.33 28.03 -0.59
C LEU A 447 2.82 27.11 0.52
N LEU A 448 3.43 25.98 0.16
CA LEU A 448 3.97 25.02 1.13
C LEU A 448 5.07 25.65 1.99
N SER A 449 5.91 26.50 1.42
CA SER A 449 6.95 27.22 2.15
C SER A 449 6.34 28.19 3.18
N SER A 450 5.28 28.91 2.81
CA SER A 450 4.53 29.78 3.72
C SER A 450 3.85 28.98 4.84
N LEU A 451 3.15 27.88 4.51
CA LEU A 451 2.52 27.00 5.49
C LEU A 451 3.52 26.44 6.50
N PHE A 452 4.76 26.15 6.07
CA PHE A 452 5.83 25.70 6.96
C PHE A 452 6.33 26.83 7.87
N LEU A 453 6.57 28.03 7.33
CA LEU A 453 7.01 29.19 8.11
C LEU A 453 5.99 29.60 9.17
N ASP A 454 4.71 29.52 8.83
CA ASP A 454 3.58 29.78 9.72
C ASP A 454 3.31 28.61 10.69
N GLY A 455 3.99 27.48 10.50
CA GLY A 455 3.93 26.28 11.31
C GLY A 455 2.62 25.50 11.21
N TYR A 456 1.87 25.64 10.11
CA TYR A 456 0.75 24.78 9.77
C TYR A 456 1.20 23.37 9.38
N ILE A 457 2.37 23.23 8.75
CA ILE A 457 2.91 21.92 8.34
C ILE A 457 4.30 21.66 8.93
N ALA A 458 4.58 20.40 9.25
CA ALA A 458 5.82 19.98 9.90
C ALA A 458 7.00 19.77 8.92
N LYS A 459 6.72 19.61 7.62
CA LYS A 459 7.74 19.31 6.61
C LYS A 459 7.28 19.77 5.23
N THR A 460 8.23 20.30 4.45
CA THR A 460 8.08 20.55 3.01
C THR A 460 9.45 20.58 2.31
N LYS A 461 9.45 20.52 0.97
CA LYS A 461 10.62 20.80 0.15
C LYS A 461 10.67 22.31 -0.18
N ILE A 462 11.76 22.95 0.18
CA ILE A 462 11.95 24.39 -0.07
C ILE A 462 12.39 24.61 -1.53
N PRO A 463 11.63 25.38 -2.33
CA PRO A 463 11.98 25.67 -3.72
C PRO A 463 13.21 26.56 -3.79
N THR A 464 13.94 26.51 -4.92
CA THR A 464 15.21 27.21 -5.12
C THR A 464 15.14 28.70 -4.80
N THR A 465 14.02 29.35 -5.14
CA THR A 465 13.75 30.77 -4.87
C THR A 465 13.79 31.14 -3.39
N PHE A 466 13.43 30.22 -2.48
CA PHE A 466 13.45 30.45 -1.04
C PHE A 466 14.69 29.88 -0.33
N GLN A 467 15.52 29.08 -0.99
CA GLN A 467 16.66 28.42 -0.35
C GLN A 467 17.65 29.42 0.26
N SER A 468 17.99 30.50 -0.44
CA SER A 468 18.92 31.53 0.08
C SER A 468 18.40 32.16 1.37
N LYS A 469 17.10 32.48 1.42
CA LYS A 469 16.44 33.00 2.63
C LYS A 469 16.47 31.98 3.76
N PHE A 470 16.09 30.74 3.49
CA PHE A 470 16.03 29.69 4.52
C PHE A 470 17.40 29.33 5.10
N TRP A 471 18.47 29.38 4.30
CA TRP A 471 19.83 29.14 4.74
C TRP A 471 20.46 30.32 5.49
N SER A 472 20.05 31.55 5.18
CA SER A 472 20.59 32.77 5.82
C SER A 472 19.94 33.09 7.16
N GLU A 473 18.67 32.72 7.37
CA GLU A 473 17.95 32.96 8.62
C GLU A 473 18.21 31.87 9.67
N ASN A 474 18.70 32.25 10.86
CA ASN A 474 19.03 31.28 11.91
C ASN A 474 17.83 30.40 12.33
N LYS A 475 16.62 30.98 12.33
CA LYS A 475 15.38 30.29 12.73
C LYS A 475 15.01 29.15 11.79
N THR A 476 15.21 29.31 10.48
CA THR A 476 14.84 28.32 9.47
C THR A 476 16.00 27.39 9.13
N ARG A 477 17.24 27.88 9.22
CA ARG A 477 18.47 27.14 8.89
C ARG A 477 18.58 25.83 9.65
N GLN A 478 18.19 25.78 10.93
CA GLN A 478 18.22 24.57 11.75
C GLN A 478 17.32 23.43 11.22
N TYR A 479 16.30 23.77 10.43
CA TYR A 479 15.38 22.80 9.84
C TYR A 479 15.80 22.37 8.42
N MET A 480 16.78 23.04 7.83
CA MET A 480 17.26 22.74 6.49
C MET A 480 18.14 21.49 6.51
N GLN A 481 17.72 20.47 5.77
CA GLN A 481 18.51 19.26 5.54
C GLN A 481 18.90 19.18 4.07
N LYS A 482 20.19 19.02 3.79
CA LYS A 482 20.65 18.69 2.43
C LYS A 482 20.32 17.23 2.17
N LEU A 483 19.43 16.98 1.21
CA LEU A 483 19.23 15.63 0.70
C LEU A 483 20.51 15.23 -0.05
N THR A 484 21.26 14.29 0.51
CA THR A 484 22.32 13.58 -0.21
C THR A 484 21.69 12.37 -0.89
N GLY A 485 21.91 12.23 -2.20
CA GLY A 485 21.38 11.12 -2.98
C GLY A 485 22.29 10.81 -4.17
N TYR A 486 22.28 9.55 -4.59
CA TYR A 486 22.86 9.13 -5.85
C TYR A 486 21.81 9.34 -6.94
N GLY A 487 21.98 10.38 -7.76
CA GLY A 487 21.07 10.68 -8.85
C GLY A 487 21.81 11.43 -9.94
N THR A 488 21.67 10.96 -11.18
CA THR A 488 22.15 11.69 -12.36
C THR A 488 20.98 12.48 -12.90
N ILE A 489 21.11 13.81 -12.98
CA ILE A 489 20.18 14.62 -13.77
C ILE A 489 20.62 14.45 -15.23
N GLY A 490 19.85 13.69 -15.99
CA GLY A 490 20.04 13.52 -17.44
C GLY A 490 19.09 14.41 -18.22
N ILE A 491 19.53 14.90 -19.38
CA ILE A 491 18.64 15.49 -20.38
C ILE A 491 18.33 14.37 -21.37
N GLN A 492 17.05 14.00 -21.50
CA GLN A 492 16.62 13.04 -22.50
C GLN A 492 16.20 13.80 -23.77
N LEU A 493 16.85 13.49 -24.89
CA LEU A 493 16.48 14.00 -26.20
C LEU A 493 15.55 12.98 -26.88
N ASN A 494 14.31 13.37 -27.19
CA ASN A 494 13.42 12.54 -27.99
C ASN A 494 13.74 12.74 -29.47
N LEU A 495 14.31 11.71 -30.10
CA LEU A 495 14.74 11.72 -31.50
C LEU A 495 13.74 11.03 -32.44
N ASP A 496 12.61 10.53 -31.94
CA ASP A 496 11.69 9.70 -32.73
C ASP A 496 10.95 10.50 -33.82
N ASN A 497 10.80 11.82 -33.65
CA ASN A 497 10.25 12.70 -34.69
C ASN A 497 11.32 13.18 -35.71
N VAL A 498 12.57 12.73 -35.58
CA VAL A 498 13.68 13.04 -36.50
C VAL A 498 14.08 11.78 -37.26
N LYS A 499 13.15 11.17 -38.00
CA LYS A 499 13.50 10.11 -38.97
C LYS A 499 12.78 10.26 -40.31
N LYS A 500 13.55 10.71 -41.31
CA LYS A 500 13.69 9.90 -42.54
C LYS A 500 15.01 10.09 -43.30
N ASP A 501 15.67 11.26 -43.24
CA ASP A 501 16.81 11.54 -44.16
C ASP A 501 18.09 12.13 -43.53
N SER A 502 18.25 12.08 -42.20
CA SER A 502 19.48 12.60 -41.55
C SER A 502 20.45 11.47 -41.20
N PRO A 503 21.71 11.49 -41.68
CA PRO A 503 22.71 10.47 -41.35
C PRO A 503 23.03 10.40 -39.86
N ASP A 504 23.25 9.20 -39.32
CA ASP A 504 23.56 8.92 -37.91
C ASP A 504 24.70 9.79 -37.34
N TYR A 505 25.72 10.11 -38.15
CA TYR A 505 26.85 10.94 -37.71
C TYR A 505 26.46 12.40 -37.41
N LYS A 506 25.42 12.96 -38.03
CA LYS A 506 24.97 14.34 -37.75
C LYS A 506 24.25 14.43 -36.40
N ILE A 507 23.52 13.37 -36.03
CA ILE A 507 22.86 13.27 -34.72
C ILE A 507 23.93 13.17 -33.63
N GLN A 508 24.95 12.34 -33.85
CA GLN A 508 26.08 12.22 -32.93
C GLN A 508 26.86 13.54 -32.77
N ILE A 509 27.09 14.30 -33.85
CA ILE A 509 27.72 15.62 -33.77
C ILE A 509 26.85 16.62 -33.00
N LEU A 510 25.52 16.58 -33.14
CA LEU A 510 24.62 17.45 -32.38
C LEU A 510 24.61 17.11 -30.88
N GLU A 511 24.66 15.81 -30.54
CA GLU A 511 24.83 15.36 -29.16
C GLU A 511 26.16 15.83 -28.57
N GLU A 512 27.26 15.65 -29.30
CA GLU A 512 28.60 16.10 -28.89
C GLU A 512 28.70 17.62 -28.77
N GLN A 513 28.14 18.39 -29.72
CA GLN A 513 28.13 19.85 -29.67
C GLN A 513 27.29 20.37 -28.49
N PHE A 514 26.14 19.75 -28.23
CA PHE A 514 25.31 20.12 -27.08
C PHE A 514 26.03 19.82 -25.76
N TYR A 515 26.66 18.65 -25.66
CA TYR A 515 27.45 18.24 -24.50
C TYR A 515 28.65 19.16 -24.26
N MET A 516 29.41 19.48 -25.32
CA MET A 516 30.56 20.39 -25.27
C MET A 516 30.14 21.84 -24.95
N GLY A 517 29.00 22.29 -25.47
CA GLY A 517 28.42 23.60 -25.13
C GLY A 517 28.06 23.70 -23.65
N LEU A 518 27.49 22.64 -23.07
CA LEU A 518 27.16 22.59 -21.65
C LEU A 518 28.43 22.64 -20.77
N ILE A 519 29.46 21.87 -21.14
CA ILE A 519 30.77 21.89 -20.46
C ILE A 519 31.41 23.27 -20.54
N GLY A 520 31.39 23.90 -21.73
CA GLY A 520 31.90 25.24 -21.93
C GLY A 520 31.19 26.28 -21.05
N LEU A 521 29.86 26.21 -20.95
CA LEU A 521 29.07 27.08 -20.07
C LEU A 521 29.42 26.89 -18.60
N ILE A 522 29.55 25.64 -18.13
CA ILE A 522 29.93 25.32 -16.76
C ILE A 522 31.33 25.86 -16.45
N PHE A 523 32.28 25.68 -17.36
CA PHE A 523 33.65 26.19 -17.22
C PHE A 523 33.66 27.73 -17.14
N TRP A 524 32.85 28.39 -17.96
CA TRP A 524 32.74 29.85 -17.98
C TRP A 524 32.13 30.40 -16.68
N ILE A 525 31.08 29.76 -16.15
CA ILE A 525 30.47 30.09 -14.86
C ILE A 525 31.47 29.90 -13.72
N TYR A 526 32.22 28.79 -13.71
CA TYR A 526 33.25 28.54 -12.71
C TYR A 526 34.36 29.60 -12.72
N THR A 527 34.82 29.97 -13.92
CA THR A 527 35.87 30.98 -14.10
C THR A 527 35.37 32.36 -13.62
N ALA A 528 34.13 32.72 -13.97
CA ALA A 528 33.49 33.95 -13.49
C ALA A 528 33.33 33.97 -11.96
N LEU A 529 32.97 32.83 -11.35
CA LEU A 529 32.83 32.71 -9.89
C LEU A 529 34.18 32.88 -9.17
N ILE A 530 35.25 32.29 -9.71
CA ILE A 530 36.62 32.45 -9.19
C ILE A 530 37.08 33.91 -9.27
N ILE A 531 36.80 34.59 -10.38
CA ILE A 531 37.11 36.02 -10.55
C ILE A 531 36.32 36.88 -9.56
N LEU A 532 35.05 36.55 -9.32
CA LEU A 532 34.23 37.27 -8.35
C LEU A 532 34.72 37.08 -6.91
N LEU A 533 35.06 35.84 -6.54
CA LEU A 533 35.60 35.48 -5.22
C LEU A 533 36.97 36.12 -4.96
N SER A 534 37.84 36.16 -5.96
CA SER A 534 39.15 36.82 -5.85
C SER A 534 39.05 38.34 -5.74
N LYS A 535 38.08 38.97 -6.41
CA LYS A 535 37.76 40.40 -6.20
C LYS A 535 37.20 40.67 -4.80
N LEU A 536 36.32 39.80 -4.29
CA LEU A 536 35.76 39.92 -2.93
C LEU A 536 36.83 39.74 -1.85
N LEU A 537 37.72 38.76 -2.01
CA LEU A 537 38.90 38.60 -1.13
C LEU A 537 39.83 39.82 -1.20
N GLY A 538 40.05 40.37 -2.39
CA GLY A 538 40.86 41.58 -2.59
C GLY A 538 40.26 42.82 -1.89
N GLN A 539 38.93 42.96 -1.85
CA GLN A 539 38.25 44.03 -1.12
C GLN A 539 38.28 43.82 0.40
N ILE A 540 38.20 42.58 0.87
CA ILE A 540 38.31 42.27 2.31
C ILE A 540 39.75 42.49 2.81
N LEU A 541 40.76 42.22 1.98
CA LEU A 541 42.18 42.39 2.32
C LEU A 541 42.66 43.85 2.21
N THR A 542 41.96 44.71 1.47
CA THR A 542 42.30 46.15 1.35
C THR A 542 41.45 47.06 2.23
N GLY A 543 40.47 46.51 2.94
CA GLY A 543 39.60 47.21 3.90
C GLY A 543 40.00 47.07 5.38
N PHE A 544 41.21 46.57 5.66
CA PHE A 544 41.84 46.55 6.99
C PHE A 544 43.02 47.52 7.06
#